data_AF-A0A3N8RGB6-F1
#
_entry.id   AF-A0A3N8RGB6-F1
#
_cell.length_a   1.000
_cell.length_b   1.000
_cell.length_c   1.000
_cell.angle_alpha   90.00
_cell.angle_beta   90.00
_cell.angle_gamma   90.00
#
_symmetry.space_group_name_H-M   'P 1'
#
loop_
_entity.id
_entity.type
_entity.pdbx_description
1 polymer ?
#
loop_
_entity_poly.entity_id
_entity_poly.type
_entity_poly.pdbx_seq_one_letter_code
_entity_poly.pdbx_strand_id
1 'polypeptide(L)'
;MPLFEFNGMRPRIDPSAYVDPSAVVIGDVTIGARCYIGPHASLRGDFGAIVVEGGSNVQDGCVLHVGIGETCRLGINSHVGHGAIVHGATLEPDTMIGMNAVVMDGATIGATTIVAACAFVKAGYDVPRGVLLAGVPGRVVRRLSDAEIDAKANGTRIYQQLAADCLRTIRRIDG
;
A
#
# COMPACT_ATOMS: atom_id res chain seq x y z
N MET A 1 -5.28 18.23 4.96
CA MET A 1 -5.35 16.97 4.24
C MET A 1 -5.76 17.27 2.80
N PRO A 2 -4.82 17.25 1.85
CA PRO A 2 -5.09 17.61 0.47
C PRO A 2 -5.76 16.43 -0.25
N LEU A 3 -7.07 16.32 -0.06
CA LEU A 3 -7.96 15.48 -0.85
C LEU A 3 -8.43 16.29 -2.07
N PHE A 4 -8.35 15.71 -3.25
CA PHE A 4 -8.76 16.38 -4.48
C PHE A 4 -9.78 15.56 -5.25
N GLU A 5 -10.85 16.24 -5.66
CA GLU A 5 -11.76 15.71 -6.67
C GLU A 5 -11.11 15.82 -8.06
N PHE A 6 -11.30 14.79 -8.88
CA PHE A 6 -10.90 14.81 -10.29
C PHE A 6 -12.02 14.23 -11.15
N ASN A 7 -12.48 14.99 -12.15
CA ASN A 7 -13.56 14.58 -13.06
C ASN A 7 -14.81 14.01 -12.37
N GLY A 8 -15.26 14.63 -11.28
CA GLY A 8 -16.43 14.18 -10.51
C GLY A 8 -16.15 13.04 -9.53
N MET A 9 -14.95 12.44 -9.56
CA MET A 9 -14.56 11.36 -8.66
C MET A 9 -13.90 11.92 -7.40
N ARG A 10 -14.42 11.50 -6.25
CA ARG A 10 -13.94 11.92 -4.92
C ARG A 10 -13.36 10.74 -4.15
N PRO A 11 -12.25 10.94 -3.41
CA PRO A 11 -11.76 9.94 -2.49
C PRO A 11 -12.82 9.55 -1.45
N ARG A 12 -12.97 8.25 -1.21
CA ARG A 12 -13.84 7.66 -0.19
C ARG A 12 -12.97 7.08 0.91
N ILE A 13 -13.02 7.66 2.10
CA ILE A 13 -12.12 7.31 3.20
C ILE A 13 -12.96 6.90 4.41
N ASP A 14 -12.69 5.72 4.94
CA ASP A 14 -13.32 5.26 6.17
C ASP A 14 -12.91 6.16 7.36
N PRO A 15 -13.84 6.55 8.26
CA PRO A 15 -13.54 7.43 9.39
C PRO A 15 -12.49 6.90 10.36
N SER A 16 -12.23 5.58 10.37
CA SER A 16 -11.20 4.96 11.21
C SER A 16 -9.83 4.89 10.55
N ALA A 17 -9.70 5.31 9.28
CA ALA A 17 -8.41 5.41 8.62
C ALA A 17 -7.70 6.73 8.99
N TYR A 18 -6.39 6.66 9.16
CA TYR A 18 -5.56 7.85 9.28
C TYR A 18 -4.93 8.17 7.92
N VAL A 19 -5.08 9.42 7.49
CA VAL A 19 -4.38 9.97 6.32
C VAL A 19 -3.59 11.18 6.76
N ASP A 20 -2.28 11.12 6.60
CA ASP A 20 -1.40 12.19 7.03
C ASP A 20 -1.74 13.53 6.34
N PRO A 21 -1.68 14.68 7.05
CA PRO A 21 -1.94 15.98 6.44
C PRO A 21 -1.08 16.33 5.23
N SER A 22 0.10 15.71 5.08
CA SER A 22 1.01 15.89 3.95
C SER A 22 0.83 14.88 2.80
N ALA A 23 0.02 13.83 2.99
CA ALA A 23 -0.31 12.87 1.94
C ALA A 23 -1.28 13.48 0.93
N VAL A 24 -1.14 13.11 -0.35
CA VAL A 24 -1.97 13.60 -1.46
C VAL A 24 -2.85 12.49 -1.99
N VAL A 25 -4.17 12.69 -1.99
CA VAL A 25 -5.16 11.69 -2.46
C VAL A 25 -6.07 12.32 -3.50
N ILE A 26 -6.08 11.79 -4.71
CA ILE A 26 -6.72 12.42 -5.88
C ILE A 26 -7.62 11.41 -6.60
N GLY A 27 -8.88 11.79 -6.88
CA GLY A 27 -9.75 11.05 -7.80
C GLY A 27 -10.41 9.80 -7.19
N ASP A 28 -10.50 8.71 -7.96
CA ASP A 28 -11.18 7.47 -7.57
C ASP A 28 -10.28 6.61 -6.66
N VAL A 29 -10.18 7.05 -5.40
CA VAL A 29 -9.43 6.35 -4.36
C VAL A 29 -10.39 5.92 -3.25
N THR A 30 -10.35 4.64 -2.88
CA THR A 30 -11.06 4.10 -1.71
C THR A 30 -10.06 3.67 -0.65
N ILE A 31 -10.21 4.16 0.58
CA ILE A 31 -9.39 3.79 1.73
C ILE A 31 -10.31 3.18 2.79
N GLY A 32 -10.10 1.90 3.09
CA GLY A 32 -10.88 1.13 4.04
C GLY A 32 -10.53 1.41 5.52
N ALA A 33 -11.27 0.75 6.41
CA ALA A 33 -11.17 0.93 7.85
C ALA A 33 -9.77 0.62 8.40
N ARG A 34 -9.34 1.39 9.41
CA ARG A 34 -8.05 1.21 10.14
C ARG A 34 -6.82 1.24 9.26
N CYS A 35 -6.90 1.85 8.08
CA CYS A 35 -5.74 2.05 7.22
C CYS A 35 -4.86 3.19 7.74
N TYR A 36 -3.56 3.10 7.46
CA TYR A 36 -2.58 4.16 7.72
C TYR A 36 -1.99 4.64 6.40
N ILE A 37 -2.17 5.91 6.05
CA ILE A 37 -1.51 6.57 4.92
C ILE A 37 -0.52 7.59 5.47
N GLY A 38 0.77 7.32 5.26
CA GLY A 38 1.89 8.05 5.86
C GLY A 38 2.20 9.38 5.17
N PRO A 39 3.08 10.19 5.81
CA PRO A 39 3.55 11.45 5.27
C PRO A 39 4.04 11.37 3.82
N HIS A 40 3.68 12.37 3.01
CA HIS A 40 4.09 12.49 1.61
C HIS A 40 3.71 11.30 0.69
N ALA A 41 2.87 10.36 1.12
CA ALA A 41 2.33 9.34 0.23
C ALA A 41 1.42 10.00 -0.83
N SER A 42 1.52 9.53 -2.08
CA SER A 42 0.74 10.02 -3.22
C SER A 42 -0.11 8.89 -3.78
N LEU A 43 -1.43 9.01 -3.64
CA LEU A 43 -2.42 8.08 -4.16
C LEU A 43 -3.24 8.82 -5.23
N ARG A 44 -2.95 8.54 -6.50
CA ARG A 44 -3.56 9.27 -7.63
C ARG A 44 -4.38 8.33 -8.51
N GLY A 45 -5.69 8.33 -8.32
CA GLY A 45 -6.67 7.55 -9.08
C GLY A 45 -7.34 8.41 -10.16
N ASP A 46 -6.55 8.94 -11.09
CA ASP A 46 -7.01 9.79 -12.19
C ASP A 46 -7.15 9.04 -13.53
N PHE A 47 -6.39 7.96 -13.73
CA PHE A 47 -6.52 7.06 -14.89
C PHE A 47 -7.38 5.81 -14.63
N GLY A 48 -7.60 5.48 -13.36
CA GLY A 48 -8.30 4.29 -12.91
C GLY A 48 -8.51 4.35 -11.41
N ALA A 49 -8.91 3.22 -10.82
CA ALA A 49 -9.23 3.16 -9.40
C ALA A 49 -8.02 2.75 -8.54
N ILE A 50 -7.92 3.31 -7.34
CA ILE A 50 -7.05 2.79 -6.28
C ILE A 50 -7.93 2.32 -5.13
N VAL A 51 -7.75 1.06 -4.71
CA VAL A 51 -8.50 0.48 -3.59
C VAL A 51 -7.50 -0.01 -2.54
N VAL A 52 -7.54 0.62 -1.36
CA VAL A 52 -6.79 0.23 -0.18
C VAL A 52 -7.74 -0.43 0.80
N GLU A 53 -7.77 -1.76 0.84
CA GLU A 53 -8.65 -2.51 1.73
C GLU A 53 -8.21 -2.40 3.21
N GLY A 54 -9.14 -2.71 4.12
CA GLY A 54 -9.01 -2.42 5.54
C GLY A 54 -7.76 -3.00 6.22
N GLY A 55 -7.24 -2.26 7.19
CA GLY A 55 -6.08 -2.63 7.99
C GLY A 55 -4.74 -2.53 7.27
N SER A 56 -4.72 -2.00 6.04
CA SER A 56 -3.51 -1.83 5.25
C SER A 56 -2.74 -0.57 5.63
N ASN A 57 -1.43 -0.55 5.35
CA ASN A 57 -0.62 0.65 5.49
C ASN A 57 0.12 0.98 4.19
N VAL A 58 0.13 2.27 3.85
CA VAL A 58 0.92 2.88 2.79
C VAL A 58 1.82 3.89 3.46
N GLN A 59 3.09 3.54 3.59
CA GLN A 59 4.02 4.30 4.40
C GLN A 59 4.53 5.56 3.70
N ASP A 60 5.43 6.25 4.38
CA ASP A 60 6.01 7.53 4.01
C ASP A 60 6.54 7.52 2.57
N GLY A 61 6.19 8.54 1.79
CA GLY A 61 6.69 8.75 0.43
C GLY A 61 6.31 7.70 -0.61
N CYS A 62 5.38 6.77 -0.31
CA CYS A 62 4.93 5.79 -1.30
C CYS A 62 4.16 6.45 -2.45
N VAL A 63 4.22 5.85 -3.64
CA VAL A 63 3.44 6.29 -4.81
C VAL A 63 2.55 5.15 -5.29
N LEU A 64 1.24 5.39 -5.28
CA LEU A 64 0.24 4.52 -5.89
C LEU A 64 -0.37 5.24 -7.09
N HIS A 65 -0.32 4.56 -8.22
CA HIS A 65 -0.88 5.02 -9.48
C HIS A 65 -1.37 3.82 -10.30
N VAL A 66 -1.94 4.06 -11.47
CA VAL A 66 -2.64 3.01 -12.24
C VAL A 66 -2.61 3.33 -13.72
N GLY A 67 -2.60 2.29 -14.57
CA GLY A 67 -2.84 2.41 -16.00
C GLY A 67 -4.27 2.86 -16.33
N ILE A 68 -4.50 3.24 -17.59
CA ILE A 68 -5.82 3.69 -18.06
C ILE A 68 -6.84 2.56 -17.93
N GLY A 69 -7.91 2.79 -17.17
CA GLY A 69 -9.00 1.83 -16.98
C GLY A 69 -8.67 0.65 -16.06
N GLU A 70 -7.49 0.64 -15.44
CA GLU A 70 -7.06 -0.42 -14.53
C GLU A 70 -7.44 -0.13 -13.07
N THR A 71 -7.13 -1.06 -12.18
CA THR A 71 -7.26 -0.88 -10.73
C THR A 71 -5.98 -1.29 -10.02
N CYS A 72 -5.44 -0.39 -9.19
CA CYS A 72 -4.41 -0.72 -8.21
C CYS A 72 -5.11 -1.13 -6.91
N ARG A 73 -4.99 -2.39 -6.51
CA ARG A 73 -5.69 -2.94 -5.34
C ARG A 73 -4.69 -3.43 -4.30
N LEU A 74 -4.78 -2.89 -3.10
CA LEU A 74 -4.14 -3.44 -1.91
C LEU A 74 -5.18 -4.25 -1.13
N GLY A 75 -4.98 -5.56 -1.04
CA GLY A 75 -5.84 -6.45 -0.25
C GLY A 75 -5.77 -6.16 1.25
N ILE A 76 -6.71 -6.71 2.02
CA ILE A 76 -6.75 -6.58 3.49
C ILE A 76 -5.36 -6.83 4.10
N ASN A 77 -4.99 -5.97 5.06
CA ASN A 77 -3.72 -6.04 5.78
C ASN A 77 -2.45 -5.92 4.90
N SER A 78 -2.54 -5.28 3.73
CA SER A 78 -1.35 -5.01 2.90
C SER A 78 -0.39 -4.08 3.63
N HIS A 79 0.90 -4.26 3.39
CA HIS A 79 1.95 -3.49 4.05
C HIS A 79 2.90 -2.93 2.99
N VAL A 80 2.73 -1.66 2.63
CA VAL A 80 3.53 -1.01 1.59
C VAL A 80 4.58 -0.12 2.26
N GLY A 81 5.81 -0.61 2.24
CA GLY A 81 6.97 -0.02 2.92
C GLY A 81 7.40 1.31 2.31
N HIS A 82 8.06 2.15 3.12
CA HIS A 82 8.48 3.51 2.76
C HIS A 82 9.05 3.63 1.34
N GLY A 83 8.62 4.65 0.60
CA GLY A 83 9.13 4.96 -0.74
C GLY A 83 8.82 3.93 -1.83
N ALA A 84 8.00 2.90 -1.55
CA ALA A 84 7.63 1.94 -2.57
C ALA A 84 6.68 2.53 -3.63
N ILE A 85 6.75 1.98 -4.84
CA ILE A 85 5.86 2.33 -5.96
C ILE A 85 5.01 1.11 -6.29
N VAL A 86 3.68 1.28 -6.29
CA VAL A 86 2.73 0.24 -6.73
C VAL A 86 1.89 0.83 -7.86
N HIS A 87 2.10 0.34 -9.07
CA HIS A 87 1.48 0.87 -10.28
C HIS A 87 0.61 -0.22 -10.92
N GLY A 88 -0.72 -0.03 -10.93
CA GLY A 88 -1.66 -0.94 -11.62
C GLY A 88 -1.63 -2.41 -11.17
N ALA A 89 -1.16 -2.69 -9.95
CA ALA A 89 -0.96 -4.05 -9.45
C ALA A 89 -2.07 -4.50 -8.50
N THR A 90 -2.22 -5.82 -8.36
CA THR A 90 -3.07 -6.44 -7.34
C THR A 90 -2.20 -7.08 -6.27
N LEU A 91 -2.33 -6.60 -5.04
CA LEU A 91 -1.78 -7.25 -3.86
C LEU A 91 -2.88 -8.07 -3.19
N GLU A 92 -2.69 -9.39 -3.10
CA GLU A 92 -3.59 -10.25 -2.34
C GLU A 92 -3.42 -10.03 -0.82
N PRO A 93 -4.36 -10.52 0.02
CA PRO A 93 -4.33 -10.27 1.45
C PRO A 93 -3.00 -10.62 2.13
N ASP A 94 -2.67 -9.84 3.15
CA ASP A 94 -1.50 -10.01 3.99
C ASP A 94 -0.13 -9.94 3.28
N THR A 95 -0.06 -9.35 2.10
CA THR A 95 1.22 -9.08 1.41
C THR A 95 2.02 -7.94 2.05
N MET A 96 3.34 -7.97 1.83
CA MET A 96 4.25 -6.89 2.20
C MET A 96 5.13 -6.51 1.01
N ILE A 97 5.11 -5.22 0.66
CA ILE A 97 6.01 -4.61 -0.30
C ILE A 97 7.11 -3.90 0.49
N GLY A 98 8.35 -4.36 0.33
CA GLY A 98 9.50 -3.77 1.01
C GLY A 98 9.74 -2.33 0.58
N MET A 99 10.40 -1.57 1.45
CA MET A 99 10.76 -0.17 1.17
C MET A 99 11.50 -0.02 -0.16
N ASN A 100 11.21 1.05 -0.90
CA ASN A 100 11.75 1.37 -2.22
C ASN A 100 11.59 0.26 -3.28
N ALA A 101 10.73 -0.74 -3.07
CA ALA A 101 10.41 -1.70 -4.11
C ALA A 101 9.45 -1.08 -5.14
N VAL A 102 9.49 -1.59 -6.37
CA VAL A 102 8.61 -1.17 -7.47
C VAL A 102 7.83 -2.37 -7.97
N VAL A 103 6.50 -2.24 -8.02
CA VAL A 103 5.56 -3.23 -8.55
C VAL A 103 4.82 -2.64 -9.73
N MET A 104 4.99 -3.25 -10.90
CA MET A 104 4.47 -2.75 -12.19
C MET A 104 3.08 -3.30 -12.54
N ASP A 105 2.49 -2.70 -13.57
CA ASP A 105 1.12 -2.93 -14.03
C ASP A 105 0.78 -4.40 -14.26
N GLY A 106 -0.43 -4.78 -13.86
CA GLY A 106 -0.95 -6.14 -14.03
C GLY A 106 -0.23 -7.22 -13.21
N ALA A 107 0.77 -6.88 -12.39
CA ALA A 107 1.37 -7.85 -11.49
C ALA A 107 0.38 -8.25 -10.39
N THR A 108 0.38 -9.54 -10.04
CA THR A 108 -0.37 -10.08 -8.91
C THR A 108 0.63 -10.60 -7.88
N ILE A 109 0.56 -10.06 -6.67
CA ILE A 109 1.36 -10.55 -5.55
C ILE A 109 0.48 -11.44 -4.70
N GLY A 110 0.73 -12.75 -4.74
CA GLY A 110 -0.04 -13.74 -4.02
C GLY A 110 -0.04 -13.53 -2.51
N ALA A 111 -1.08 -14.01 -1.84
CA ALA A 111 -1.33 -13.71 -0.43
C ALA A 111 -0.13 -14.05 0.47
N THR A 112 0.07 -13.27 1.53
CA THR A 112 1.12 -13.56 2.51
C THR A 112 2.54 -13.57 1.91
N THR A 113 2.76 -12.94 0.76
CA THR A 113 4.10 -12.82 0.13
C THR A 113 4.81 -11.56 0.60
N ILE A 114 6.13 -11.67 0.74
CA ILE A 114 7.03 -10.55 1.05
C ILE A 114 7.87 -10.26 -0.19
N VAL A 115 7.74 -9.04 -0.72
CA VAL A 115 8.66 -8.46 -1.70
C VAL A 115 9.74 -7.73 -0.93
N ALA A 116 11.01 -8.09 -1.13
CA ALA A 116 12.14 -7.50 -0.44
C ALA A 116 12.30 -6.01 -0.79
N ALA A 117 12.99 -5.27 0.09
CA ALA A 117 13.36 -3.89 -0.17
C ALA A 117 14.14 -3.75 -1.49
N CYS A 118 13.91 -2.65 -2.20
CA CYS A 118 14.55 -2.34 -3.49
C CYS A 118 14.33 -3.39 -4.60
N ALA A 119 13.38 -4.32 -4.47
CA ALA A 119 13.07 -5.29 -5.51
C ALA A 119 12.24 -4.67 -6.64
N PHE A 120 12.35 -5.24 -7.84
CA PHE A 120 11.57 -4.83 -9.01
C PHE A 120 10.68 -5.97 -9.50
N VAL A 121 9.36 -5.86 -9.34
CA VAL A 121 8.38 -6.79 -9.90
C VAL A 121 7.93 -6.29 -11.26
N LYS A 122 8.27 -7.04 -12.31
CA LYS A 122 7.92 -6.71 -13.70
C LYS A 122 6.40 -6.78 -13.94
N ALA A 123 5.94 -6.08 -14.98
CA ALA A 123 4.54 -6.06 -15.36
C ALA A 123 4.01 -7.47 -15.67
N GLY A 124 2.74 -7.72 -15.31
CA GLY A 124 2.06 -8.99 -15.51
C GLY A 124 2.65 -10.18 -14.74
N TYR A 125 3.56 -9.95 -13.78
CA TYR A 125 4.14 -11.04 -13.03
C TYR A 125 3.14 -11.57 -11.99
N ASP A 126 2.74 -12.84 -12.15
CA ASP A 126 2.00 -13.60 -11.15
C ASP A 126 2.96 -14.25 -10.16
N VAL A 127 3.02 -13.71 -8.94
CA VAL A 127 3.90 -14.16 -7.86
C VAL A 127 3.12 -15.09 -6.93
N PRO A 128 3.59 -16.32 -6.69
CA PRO A 128 2.88 -17.26 -5.84
C PRO A 128 2.78 -16.75 -4.40
N ARG A 129 1.80 -17.28 -3.67
CA ARG A 129 1.57 -16.96 -2.26
C ARG A 129 2.65 -17.50 -1.32
N GLY A 130 2.88 -16.80 -0.22
CA GLY A 130 3.73 -17.27 0.88
C GLY A 130 5.21 -17.38 0.52
N VAL A 131 5.72 -16.52 -0.36
CA VAL A 131 7.12 -16.53 -0.78
C VAL A 131 7.85 -15.24 -0.44
N LEU A 132 9.18 -15.32 -0.41
CA LEU A 132 10.07 -14.17 -0.47
C LEU A 132 10.45 -13.93 -1.93
N LEU A 133 10.11 -12.76 -2.47
CA LEU A 133 10.57 -12.30 -3.78
C LEU A 133 11.62 -11.21 -3.60
N ALA A 134 12.76 -11.30 -4.29
CA ALA A 134 13.83 -10.30 -4.18
C ALA A 134 14.58 -10.08 -5.50
N GLY A 135 15.28 -8.95 -5.59
CA GLY A 135 16.21 -8.61 -6.67
C GLY A 135 15.63 -7.73 -7.78
N VAL A 136 16.49 -7.40 -8.74
CA VAL A 136 16.17 -6.61 -9.95
C VAL A 136 16.77 -7.32 -11.17
N PRO A 137 15.96 -7.96 -12.03
CA PRO A 137 14.52 -8.16 -11.87
C PRO A 137 14.20 -9.17 -10.74
N GLY A 138 13.08 -8.96 -10.06
CA GLY A 138 12.66 -9.76 -8.91
C GLY A 138 12.40 -11.22 -9.26
N ARG A 139 12.81 -12.13 -8.37
CA ARG A 139 12.59 -13.59 -8.48
C ARG A 139 12.16 -14.14 -7.14
N VAL A 140 11.36 -15.20 -7.18
CA VAL A 140 11.06 -16.01 -5.99
C VAL A 140 12.35 -16.64 -5.49
N VAL A 141 12.72 -16.34 -4.25
CA VAL A 141 13.92 -16.87 -3.59
C VAL A 141 13.62 -18.15 -2.85
N ARG A 142 12.56 -18.15 -2.04
CA ARG A 142 12.13 -19.28 -1.20
C ARG A 142 10.72 -19.08 -0.67
N ARG A 143 10.16 -20.11 -0.04
CA ARG A 143 8.99 -19.97 0.82
C ARG A 143 9.34 -19.22 2.11
N LEU A 144 8.35 -18.50 2.63
CA LEU A 144 8.43 -17.89 3.96
C LEU A 144 8.25 -18.96 5.03
N SER A 145 8.88 -18.72 6.17
CA SER A 145 8.62 -19.46 7.41
C SER A 145 7.43 -18.87 8.15
N ASP A 146 6.79 -19.66 9.02
CA ASP A 146 5.68 -19.19 9.86
C ASP A 146 6.08 -17.99 10.72
N ALA A 147 7.32 -17.99 11.24
CA ALA A 147 7.85 -16.87 12.02
C ALA A 147 7.93 -15.55 11.22
N GLU A 148 8.26 -15.61 9.93
CA GLU A 148 8.27 -14.42 9.05
C GLU A 148 6.87 -13.91 8.77
N ILE A 149 5.92 -14.83 8.59
CA ILE A 149 4.50 -14.51 8.39
C ILE A 149 3.92 -13.84 9.63
N ASP A 150 4.18 -14.41 10.80
CA ASP A 150 3.74 -13.87 12.09
C ASP A 150 4.37 -12.51 12.40
N ALA A 151 5.66 -12.35 12.13
CA ALA A 151 6.37 -11.08 12.29
C ALA A 151 5.76 -9.98 11.41
N LYS A 152 5.48 -10.29 10.13
CA LYS A 152 4.81 -9.36 9.21
C LYS A 152 3.41 -9.01 9.71
N ALA A 153 2.62 -9.99 10.16
CA ALA A 153 1.27 -9.75 10.67
C ALA A 153 1.30 -8.86 11.92
N ASN A 154 2.28 -9.06 12.81
CA ASN A 154 2.51 -8.17 13.95
C ASN A 154 2.89 -6.76 13.53
N GLY A 155 3.77 -6.61 12.54
CA GLY A 155 4.11 -5.30 11.95
C GLY A 155 2.88 -4.57 11.41
N THR A 156 1.98 -5.26 10.71
CA THR A 156 0.71 -4.67 10.26
C THR A 156 -0.20 -4.25 11.42
N ARG A 157 -0.32 -5.07 12.48
CA ARG A 157 -1.10 -4.70 13.69
C ARG A 157 -0.56 -3.43 14.36
N ILE A 158 0.75 -3.23 14.37
CA ILE A 158 1.37 -2.01 14.91
C ILE A 158 0.91 -0.77 14.11
N TYR A 159 0.86 -0.84 12.78
CA TYR A 159 0.38 0.28 11.96
C TYR A 159 -1.13 0.54 12.10
N GLN A 160 -1.92 -0.51 12.33
CA GLN A 160 -3.35 -0.34 12.64
C GLN A 160 -3.55 0.41 13.97
N GLN A 161 -2.73 0.10 14.98
CA GLN A 161 -2.72 0.84 16.23
C GLN A 161 -2.21 2.27 16.03
N LEU A 162 -1.17 2.46 15.21
CA LEU A 162 -0.62 3.78 14.89
C LEU A 162 -1.69 4.66 14.23
N ALA A 163 -2.48 4.16 13.29
CA ALA A 163 -3.60 4.92 12.71
C ALA A 163 -4.58 5.42 13.79
N ALA A 164 -4.97 4.54 14.72
CA ALA A 164 -5.84 4.93 15.82
C ALA A 164 -5.18 5.95 16.77
N ASP A 165 -3.88 5.81 17.04
CA ASP A 165 -3.15 6.72 17.89
C ASP A 165 -3.02 8.09 17.22
N CYS A 166 -2.62 8.16 15.95
CA CYS A 166 -2.51 9.39 15.18
C CYS A 166 -3.83 10.17 15.16
N LEU A 167 -4.97 9.51 14.92
CA LEU A 167 -6.30 10.15 14.97
C LEU A 167 -6.61 10.82 16.32
N ARG A 168 -6.04 10.32 17.43
CA ARG A 168 -6.28 10.87 18.78
C ARG A 168 -5.21 11.85 19.25
N THR A 169 -3.96 11.63 18.86
CA THR A 169 -2.80 12.22 19.55
C THR A 169 -1.97 13.14 18.67
N ILE A 170 -2.00 13.01 17.34
CA ILE A 170 -1.18 13.86 16.49
C ILE A 170 -1.70 15.30 16.54
N ARG A 171 -0.78 16.25 16.74
CA ARG A 171 -1.09 17.68 16.76
C ARG A 171 -0.02 18.43 15.99
N ARG A 172 -0.46 19.30 15.08
CA ARG A 172 0.44 20.28 14.46
C ARG A 172 0.86 21.26 15.55
N ILE A 173 2.17 21.48 15.67
CA ILE A 173 2.75 22.54 16.49
C ILE A 173 3.14 23.63 15.51
N ASP A 174 2.60 24.83 15.69
CA ASP A 174 3.08 26.00 14.98
C ASP A 174 4.33 26.52 15.71
N GLY A 175 5.43 26.69 14.97
CA GLY A 175 6.71 27.18 15.47
C GLY A 175 7.24 28.31 14.60
#